data_AF-B4FWX3-F1
#
_entry.id   AF-B4FWX3-F1
#
_cell.length_a   1.000
_cell.length_b   1.000
_cell.length_c   1.000
_cell.angle_alpha   90.00
_cell.angle_beta   90.00
_cell.angle_gamma   90.00
#
_symmetry.space_group_name_H-M   'P 1'
#
loop_
_entity.id
_entity.type
_entity.pdbx_description
1 polymer ?
#
loop_
_entity_poly.entity_id
_entity_poly.type
_entity_poly.pdbx_seq_one_letter_code
_entity_poly.pdbx_strand_id
1 'polypeptide(L)'
;MQRVLEFLKSDPVVDALYDCKSEVIGPGFFRFKAEIDFNGVVLVQNYLERTGRGSWAKQFREAAMSKDDTELLRVMANYGEDVVEALGYEVDRLESEIQKLVPGIKHVDIEAHNPEGLALRAEVL
;
A
#
# COMPACT_ATOMS: atom_id res chain seq x y z
N MET A 1 17.31 -10.63 9.23
CA MET A 1 16.52 -9.46 9.66
C MET A 1 17.03 -8.14 9.14
N GLN A 2 18.29 -7.76 9.36
CA GLN A 2 18.84 -6.49 8.87
C GLN A 2 18.53 -6.20 7.38
N ARG A 3 18.77 -7.18 6.50
CA ARG A 3 18.47 -7.08 5.06
C ARG A 3 16.99 -6.80 4.74
N VAL A 4 16.07 -7.38 5.50
CA VAL A 4 14.62 -7.16 5.33
C VAL A 4 14.25 -5.73 5.70
N LEU A 5 14.79 -5.22 6.82
CA LEU A 5 14.55 -3.85 7.26
C LEU A 5 15.16 -2.84 6.29
N GLU A 6 16.35 -3.11 5.76
CA GLU A 6 16.98 -2.26 4.75
C GLU A 6 16.17 -2.23 3.46
N PHE A 7 15.71 -3.40 2.98
CA PHE A 7 14.83 -3.49 1.83
C PHE A 7 13.56 -2.67 2.02
N LEU A 8 12.82 -2.90 3.11
CA LEU A 8 11.58 -2.19 3.40
C LEU A 8 11.79 -0.67 3.51
N LYS A 9 12.83 -0.21 4.21
CA LYS A 9 13.15 1.23 4.34
C LYS A 9 13.58 1.88 3.02
N SER A 10 14.03 1.09 2.06
CA SER A 10 14.45 1.57 0.74
C SER A 10 13.32 1.57 -0.28
N ASP A 11 12.20 0.90 0.02
CA ASP A 11 11.08 0.79 -0.90
C ASP A 11 10.23 2.08 -0.85
N PRO A 12 9.97 2.74 -2.00
CA PRO A 12 9.30 4.03 -2.01
C PRO A 12 7.84 3.99 -1.55
N VAL A 13 7.21 2.80 -1.49
CA VAL A 13 5.84 2.66 -0.97
C VAL A 13 5.79 2.68 0.57
N VAL A 14 6.94 2.61 1.24
CA VAL A 14 7.06 2.55 2.70
C VAL A 14 7.52 3.91 3.23
N ASP A 15 6.63 4.64 3.92
CA ASP A 15 6.99 5.88 4.61
C ASP A 15 7.65 5.58 5.96
N ALA A 16 7.12 4.61 6.72
CA ALA A 16 7.68 4.20 8.00
C ALA A 16 7.37 2.74 8.36
N LEU A 17 8.18 2.19 9.26
CA LEU A 17 8.06 0.82 9.77
C LEU A 17 7.83 0.82 11.27
N TYR A 18 6.86 0.03 11.70
CA TYR A 18 6.45 -0.16 13.08
C TYR A 18 6.36 -1.66 13.40
N ASP A 19 6.37 -1.98 14.70
CA ASP A 19 6.23 -3.32 15.27
C ASP A 19 6.96 -4.48 14.53
N CYS A 20 8.15 -4.22 13.98
CA CYS A 20 8.90 -5.22 13.22
C CYS A 20 9.41 -6.34 14.13
N LYS A 21 8.95 -7.57 13.89
CA LYS A 21 9.27 -8.75 14.69
C LYS A 21 9.63 -9.94 13.82
N SER A 22 10.52 -10.80 14.32
CA SER A 22 10.82 -12.07 13.69
C SER A 22 10.86 -13.18 14.73
N GLU A 23 10.26 -14.32 14.39
CA GLU A 23 10.18 -15.48 15.27
C GLU A 23 10.73 -16.71 14.56
N VAL A 24 11.40 -17.58 15.30
CA VAL A 24 11.83 -18.89 14.80
C VAL A 24 10.68 -19.86 15.00
N ILE A 25 10.18 -20.42 13.90
CA ILE A 25 9.06 -21.40 13.91
C ILE A 25 9.55 -22.83 13.62
N GLY A 26 10.83 -23.00 13.36
CA GLY A 26 11.49 -24.29 13.15
C GLY A 26 12.97 -24.10 12.78
N PRO A 27 13.75 -25.19 12.65
CA PRO A 27 15.16 -25.11 12.25
C PRO A 27 15.33 -24.40 10.90
N GLY A 28 15.84 -23.17 10.91
CA GLY A 28 16.00 -22.35 9.71
C GLY A 28 14.71 -21.77 9.13
N PHE A 29 13.58 -21.91 9.82
CA PHE A 29 12.29 -21.35 9.42
C PHE A 29 11.87 -20.21 10.33
N PHE A 30 11.46 -19.12 9.71
CA PHE A 30 11.11 -17.88 10.40
C PHE A 30 9.74 -17.37 9.98
N ARG A 31 9.05 -16.71 10.90
CA ARG A 31 7.92 -15.83 10.63
C ARG A 31 8.40 -14.39 10.80
N PHE A 32 7.98 -13.50 9.90
CA PHE A 32 8.23 -12.07 10.00
C PHE A 32 6.90 -11.33 10.04
N LYS A 33 6.77 -10.35 10.93
CA LYS A 33 5.63 -9.42 11.00
C LYS A 33 6.15 -7.99 10.97
N ALA A 34 5.44 -7.10 10.28
CA ALA A 34 5.67 -5.66 10.33
C ALA A 34 4.37 -4.88 10.16
N GLU A 35 4.32 -3.73 10.80
CA GLU A 35 3.33 -2.69 10.50
C GLU A 35 3.99 -1.63 9.62
N ILE A 36 3.33 -1.22 8.54
CA ILE A 36 3.87 -0.30 7.54
C ILE A 36 2.95 0.91 7.40
N ASP A 37 3.51 2.10 7.57
CA ASP A 37 2.87 3.32 7.09
C ASP A 37 3.17 3.48 5.60
N PHE A 38 2.13 3.39 4.78
CA PHE A 38 2.26 3.33 3.33
C PHE A 38 2.18 4.72 2.71
N ASN A 39 3.08 4.99 1.77
CA ASN A 39 3.03 6.20 0.96
C ASN A 39 1.89 6.10 -0.06
N GLY A 40 0.72 6.67 0.28
CA GLY A 40 -0.47 6.65 -0.57
C GLY A 40 -0.27 7.31 -1.95
N VAL A 41 0.63 8.29 -2.05
CA VAL A 41 0.94 8.96 -3.33
C VAL A 41 1.69 8.01 -4.26
N VAL A 42 2.75 7.37 -3.76
CA VAL A 42 3.52 6.39 -4.55
C VAL A 42 2.66 5.19 -4.91
N LEU A 43 1.84 4.70 -3.99
CA LEU A 43 0.89 3.62 -4.24
C LEU A 43 -0.03 3.92 -5.43
N VAL A 44 -0.63 5.12 -5.45
CA VAL A 44 -1.49 5.57 -6.56
C VAL A 44 -0.69 5.70 -7.86
N GLN A 45 0.53 6.26 -7.81
CA GLN A 45 1.38 6.39 -8.99
C GLN A 45 1.69 5.01 -9.60
N ASN A 46 2.11 4.06 -8.78
CA ASN A 46 2.39 2.68 -9.18
C ASN A 46 1.15 2.00 -9.76
N TYR A 47 -0.02 2.15 -9.12
CA TYR A 47 -1.28 1.61 -9.62
C TYR A 47 -1.62 2.15 -11.02
N LEU A 48 -1.59 3.47 -11.20
CA LEU A 48 -1.92 4.11 -12.48
C LEU A 48 -0.92 3.77 -13.60
N GLU A 49 0.34 3.50 -13.24
CA GLU A 49 1.35 2.98 -14.18
C GLU A 49 1.03 1.56 -14.64
N ARG A 50 0.57 0.69 -13.74
CA ARG A 50 0.21 -0.70 -14.06
C ARG A 50 -1.07 -0.81 -14.88
N THR A 51 -2.09 -0.02 -14.56
CA THR A 51 -3.44 -0.17 -15.15
C THR A 51 -3.71 0.75 -16.34
N GLY A 52 -2.84 1.75 -16.57
CA GLY A 52 -2.96 2.70 -17.67
C GLY A 52 -3.67 3.99 -17.25
N ARG A 53 -2.88 5.06 -17.13
CA ARG A 53 -3.24 6.40 -16.63
C ARG A 53 -4.44 7.10 -17.32
N GLY A 54 -4.82 6.67 -18.52
CA GLY A 54 -5.76 7.39 -19.38
C GLY A 54 -7.24 7.29 -18.97
N SER A 55 -7.64 6.23 -18.28
CA SER A 55 -9.04 5.94 -17.99
C SER A 55 -9.60 6.79 -16.84
N TRP A 56 -8.88 6.92 -15.72
CA TRP A 56 -9.38 7.63 -14.54
C TRP A 56 -9.42 9.14 -14.70
N ALA A 57 -8.36 9.75 -15.24
CA ALA A 57 -8.31 11.20 -15.44
C ALA A 57 -9.43 11.68 -16.37
N LYS A 58 -9.83 10.86 -17.36
CA LYS A 58 -10.98 11.14 -18.22
C LYS A 58 -12.29 11.04 -17.44
N GLN A 59 -12.52 9.94 -16.71
CA GLN A 59 -13.73 9.73 -15.90
C GLN A 59 -13.94 10.83 -14.86
N PHE A 60 -12.89 11.25 -14.15
CA PHE A 60 -12.99 12.36 -13.19
C PHE A 60 -13.37 13.68 -13.87
N ARG A 61 -12.76 14.01 -15.01
CA ARG A 61 -13.13 15.22 -15.77
C ARG A 61 -14.56 15.17 -16.26
N GLU A 62 -15.01 14.04 -16.79
CA GLU A 62 -16.38 13.87 -17.29
C GLU A 62 -17.42 13.97 -16.17
N ALA A 63 -17.16 13.32 -15.03
CA ALA A 63 -18.04 13.40 -13.86
C ALA A 63 -18.12 14.82 -13.27
N ALA A 64 -17.00 15.56 -13.25
CA ALA A 64 -16.96 16.93 -12.75
C ALA A 64 -17.73 17.95 -13.63
N MET A 65 -18.06 17.61 -14.88
CA MET A 65 -18.90 18.46 -15.74
C MET A 65 -20.40 18.34 -15.43
N SER A 66 -20.80 17.35 -14.63
CA SER A 66 -22.19 17.17 -14.21
C SER A 66 -22.62 18.29 -13.26
N LYS A 67 -23.91 18.67 -13.32
CA LYS A 67 -24.52 19.58 -12.33
C LYS A 67 -24.95 18.84 -11.06
N ASP A 68 -24.98 17.52 -11.10
CA ASP A 68 -25.32 16.62 -10.02
C ASP A 68 -24.09 15.81 -9.65
N ASP A 69 -23.72 15.85 -8.37
CA ASP A 69 -22.54 15.20 -7.81
C ASP A 69 -22.66 13.67 -7.78
N THR A 70 -23.82 13.10 -8.08
CA THR A 70 -24.05 11.64 -8.09
C THR A 70 -23.01 10.88 -8.92
N GLU A 71 -22.68 11.37 -10.11
CA GLU A 71 -21.66 10.73 -10.96
C GLU A 71 -20.25 10.89 -10.40
N LEU A 72 -19.95 12.05 -9.80
CA LEU A 72 -18.65 12.29 -9.17
C LEU A 72 -18.45 11.36 -7.98
N LEU A 73 -19.44 11.23 -7.11
CA LEU A 73 -19.43 10.32 -5.97
C LEU A 73 -19.26 8.86 -6.41
N ARG A 74 -19.93 8.46 -7.49
CA ARG A 74 -19.79 7.11 -8.07
C ARG A 74 -18.36 6.86 -8.57
N VAL A 75 -17.77 7.79 -9.31
CA VAL A 75 -16.39 7.66 -9.82
C VAL A 75 -15.39 7.65 -8.67
N MET A 76 -15.57 8.49 -7.65
CA MET A 76 -14.71 8.50 -6.46
C MET A 76 -14.80 7.18 -5.68
N ALA A 77 -15.99 6.61 -5.53
CA ALA A 77 -16.17 5.33 -4.85
C ALA A 77 -15.47 4.19 -5.60
N ASN A 78 -15.65 4.11 -6.92
CA ASN A 78 -14.99 3.08 -7.74
C ASN A 78 -13.47 3.24 -7.72
N TYR A 79 -12.96 4.47 -7.79
CA TYR A 79 -11.53 4.73 -7.67
C TYR A 79 -11.00 4.34 -6.29
N GLY A 80 -11.78 4.58 -5.22
CA GLY A 80 -11.44 4.16 -3.86
C GLY A 80 -11.29 2.64 -3.74
N GLU A 81 -12.18 1.86 -4.36
CA GLU A 81 -12.07 0.40 -4.41
C GLU A 81 -10.75 -0.05 -5.06
N ASP A 82 -10.43 0.49 -6.24
CA ASP A 82 -9.19 0.20 -6.95
C ASP A 82 -7.93 0.58 -6.14
N VAL A 83 -8.00 1.64 -5.34
CA VAL A 83 -6.89 2.03 -4.43
C VAL A 83 -6.71 1.02 -3.30
N VAL A 84 -7.80 0.46 -2.76
CA VAL A 84 -7.73 -0.63 -1.76
C VAL A 84 -7.12 -1.88 -2.37
N GLU A 85 -7.50 -2.25 -3.59
CA GLU A 85 -6.87 -3.36 -4.33
C GLU A 85 -5.37 -3.10 -4.58
N ALA A 86 -5.02 -1.86 -4.95
CA ALA A 86 -3.63 -1.47 -5.16
C ALA A 86 -2.77 -1.60 -3.88
N LEU A 87 -3.33 -1.31 -2.71
CA LEU A 87 -2.67 -1.53 -1.43
C LEU A 87 -2.39 -3.02 -1.22
N GLY A 88 -3.40 -3.88 -1.42
CA GLY A 88 -3.23 -5.33 -1.32
C GLY A 88 -2.12 -5.86 -2.25
N TYR A 89 -2.07 -5.34 -3.47
CA TYR A 89 -1.00 -5.67 -4.42
C TYR A 89 0.40 -5.27 -3.92
N GLU A 90 0.55 -4.08 -3.33
CA GLU A 90 1.84 -3.63 -2.78
C GLU A 90 2.26 -4.47 -1.58
N VAL A 91 1.32 -4.87 -0.72
CA VAL A 91 1.56 -5.84 0.36
C VAL A 91 2.11 -7.15 -0.21
N ASP A 92 1.38 -7.78 -1.12
CA ASP A 92 1.79 -9.06 -1.74
C ASP A 92 3.17 -8.97 -2.41
N ARG A 93 3.47 -7.85 -3.06
CA ARG A 93 4.78 -7.57 -3.67
C ARG A 93 5.87 -7.55 -2.62
N LEU A 94 5.70 -6.77 -1.55
CA LEU A 94 6.69 -6.67 -0.47
C LEU A 94 6.92 -8.02 0.22
N GLU A 95 5.86 -8.75 0.53
CA GLU A 95 5.95 -10.09 1.13
C GLU A 95 6.74 -11.06 0.25
N SER A 96 6.44 -11.07 -1.05
CA SER A 96 7.13 -11.90 -2.04
C SER A 96 8.62 -11.56 -2.13
N GLU A 97 8.98 -10.27 -2.13
CA GLU A 97 10.38 -9.84 -2.17
C GLU A 97 11.13 -10.18 -0.88
N ILE A 98 10.48 -10.08 0.29
CA ILE A 98 11.07 -10.51 1.58
C ILE A 98 11.39 -12.00 1.55
N GLN A 99 10.47 -12.83 1.08
CA GLN A 99 10.69 -14.28 0.98
C GLN A 99 11.81 -14.63 0.00
N LYS A 100 11.93 -13.91 -1.12
CA LYS A 100 13.06 -14.07 -2.07
C LYS A 100 14.38 -13.66 -1.43
N LEU A 101 14.39 -12.56 -0.68
CA LEU A 101 15.59 -12.02 -0.03
C LEU A 101 16.11 -12.93 1.09
N VAL A 102 15.19 -13.56 1.82
CA VAL A 102 15.48 -14.49 2.93
C VAL A 102 14.59 -15.73 2.82
N PRO A 103 15.00 -16.77 2.07
CA PRO A 103 14.18 -17.98 1.82
C PRO A 103 13.78 -18.80 3.06
N GLY A 104 14.43 -18.54 4.21
CA GLY A 104 14.06 -19.12 5.50
C GLY A 104 12.79 -18.50 6.09
N ILE A 105 12.40 -17.30 5.68
CA ILE A 105 11.12 -16.70 6.09
C ILE A 105 10.01 -17.42 5.31
N LYS A 106 9.13 -18.13 6.04
CA LYS A 106 8.01 -18.90 5.46
C LYS A 106 6.68 -18.18 5.55
N HIS A 107 6.56 -17.28 6.51
CA HIS A 107 5.36 -16.47 6.70
C HIS A 107 5.81 -15.02 6.87
N VAL A 108 5.20 -14.14 6.07
CA VAL A 108 5.28 -12.70 6.23
C VAL A 108 3.87 -12.23 6.54
N ASP A 109 3.76 -11.27 7.45
CA ASP A 109 2.50 -10.65 7.85
C ASP A 109 2.74 -9.14 7.86
N ILE A 110 2.32 -8.46 6.79
CA ILE A 110 2.39 -7.00 6.67
C ILE A 110 1.01 -6.41 6.90
N GLU A 111 0.92 -5.53 7.88
CA GLU A 111 -0.30 -4.79 8.21
C GLU A 111 -0.08 -3.29 7.94
N ALA A 112 -1.13 -2.60 7.47
CA ALA A 112 -1.08 -1.14 7.38
C ALA A 112 -1.13 -0.53 8.79
N HIS A 113 -0.13 0.29 9.12
CA HIS A 113 -0.08 1.04 10.35
C HIS A 113 -1.07 2.21 10.26
N ASN A 114 -1.93 2.36 11.27
CA ASN A 114 -2.81 3.52 11.41
C ASN A 114 -2.34 4.37 12.59
N PRO A 115 -1.51 5.41 12.37
CA PRO A 115 -1.03 6.26 13.45
C PRO A 115 -2.22 7.02 14.04
N GLU A 116 -2.63 6.63 15.25
CA GLU A 116 -3.70 7.20 16.07
C GLU A 116 -4.83 7.90 15.27
N GLY A 117 -5.64 7.07 14.60
CA GLY A 117 -7.03 7.35 14.20
C GLY A 117 -7.28 8.69 13.53
N LEU A 118 -7.09 8.76 12.20
CA LEU A 118 -7.74 9.73 11.28
C LEU A 118 -7.99 11.11 11.91
N ALA A 119 -6.97 11.70 12.54
CA ALA A 119 -6.95 13.14 12.74
C ALA A 119 -6.86 13.71 11.32
N LEU A 120 -8.00 14.06 10.74
CA LEU A 120 -8.12 14.75 9.46
C LEU A 120 -6.99 15.77 9.40
N ARG A 121 -5.97 15.49 8.59
CA ARG A 121 -4.99 16.50 8.18
C ARG A 121 -5.73 17.43 7.23
N ALA A 122 -6.59 18.26 7.81
CA ALA A 122 -7.31 19.34 7.14
C ALA A 122 -6.34 20.49 6.90
N GLU A 123 -5.24 20.24 6.19
CA GLU A 123 -4.32 21.29 5.72
C GLU A 123 -3.64 20.82 4.43
N VAL A 124 -4.39 20.59 3.37
CA VAL A 124 -4.02 21.01 2.00
C VAL A 124 -5.31 21.01 1.15
N LEU A 125 -5.98 22.16 1.08
CA LEU A 125 -6.60 22.74 -0.12
C LEU A 125 -6.90 24.22 0.17
#